data_AF-A0A075X502-F1
#
_entry.id   AF-A0A075X502-F1
#
_cell.length_a   1.000
_cell.length_b   1.000
_cell.length_c   1.000
_cell.angle_alpha   90.00
_cell.angle_beta   90.00
_cell.angle_gamma   90.00
#
_symmetry.space_group_name_H-M   'P 1'
#
loop_
_entity.id
_entity.type
_entity.pdbx_description
1 polymer ?
#
loop_
_entity_poly.entity_id
_entity_poly.type
_entity_poly.pdbx_seq_one_letter_code
_entity_poly.pdbx_strand_id
1 'polypeptide(L)'
;QALQQLYPAARLEIHGAFQTAALLWHKDPELDSLWLDIATARTEFYPYPAANPEVEASSIRQDLYRRDFTINALALRLTPPRAGKLLDFFGGLLDLQAKQIRVLHANSFIEDPTRIYRGVRFAVRFGFKIEPQTEEYIRYAINSGVYDRTTKENHKTPALQTRLKAEIKHILEATYWQAALELLGDLG
;
A
#
# COMPACT_ATOMS: atom_id res chain seq x y z
N GLN A 1 23.97 10.69 0.91
CA GLN A 1 25.39 10.99 1.21
C GLN A 1 25.57 11.56 2.62
N ALA A 2 24.87 12.65 3.01
CA ALA A 2 24.96 13.19 4.38
C ALA A 2 24.61 12.17 5.49
N LEU A 3 23.58 11.34 5.29
CA LEU A 3 23.19 10.30 6.26
C LEU A 3 24.28 9.25 6.51
N GLN A 4 25.05 8.89 5.49
CA GLN A 4 26.17 7.93 5.64
C GLN A 4 27.32 8.50 6.48
N GLN A 5 27.51 9.82 6.44
CA GLN A 5 28.51 10.49 7.27
C GLN A 5 28.07 10.53 8.74
N LEU A 6 26.77 10.74 8.99
CA LEU A 6 26.20 10.73 10.34
C LEU A 6 26.13 9.32 10.94
N TYR A 7 25.86 8.32 10.12
CA TYR A 7 25.71 6.92 10.52
C TYR A 7 26.67 6.02 9.71
N PRO A 8 27.98 6.05 9.99
CA PRO A 8 28.97 5.31 9.21
C PRO A 8 28.84 3.79 9.33
N ALA A 9 28.28 3.30 10.44
CA ALA A 9 28.02 1.87 10.65
C ALA A 9 26.79 1.34 9.89
N ALA A 10 25.91 2.24 9.42
CA ALA A 10 24.75 1.86 8.64
C ALA A 10 25.14 1.64 7.18
N ARG A 11 24.57 0.62 6.54
CA ARG A 11 24.60 0.46 5.08
C ARG A 11 23.53 1.34 4.46
N LEU A 12 23.93 2.27 3.59
CA LEU A 12 23.01 3.09 2.80
C LEU A 12 22.78 2.49 1.42
N GLU A 13 21.52 2.23 1.08
CA GLU A 13 21.07 1.87 -0.26
C GLU A 13 20.22 3.00 -0.84
N ILE A 14 20.48 3.41 -2.08
CA ILE A 14 19.77 4.52 -2.72
C ILE A 14 19.12 4.01 -4.00
N HIS A 15 17.80 4.24 -4.13
CA HIS A 15 17.04 3.95 -5.33
C HIS A 15 16.53 5.26 -5.95
N GLY A 16 17.40 5.92 -6.71
CA GLY A 16 17.14 7.27 -7.24
C GLY A 16 15.90 7.37 -8.12
N ALA A 17 15.60 6.35 -8.92
CA ALA A 17 14.42 6.30 -9.78
C ALA A 17 13.09 6.42 -9.03
N PHE A 18 13.05 5.99 -7.75
CA PHE A 18 11.86 6.02 -6.91
C PHE A 18 11.91 7.10 -5.83
N GLN A 19 13.00 7.89 -5.80
CA GLN A 19 13.29 8.87 -4.75
C GLN A 19 13.22 8.25 -3.33
N THR A 20 13.81 7.06 -3.19
CA THR A 20 13.87 6.33 -1.91
C THR A 20 15.31 5.98 -1.54
N ALA A 21 15.52 5.80 -0.24
CA ALA A 21 16.77 5.29 0.32
C ALA A 21 16.46 4.41 1.54
N ALA A 22 17.29 3.40 1.77
CA ALA A 22 17.24 2.55 2.95
C ALA A 22 18.53 2.69 3.75
N LEU A 23 18.41 2.80 5.08
CA LEU A 23 19.52 2.67 6.01
C LEU A 23 19.36 1.39 6.80
N LEU A 24 20.39 0.54 6.77
CA LEU A 24 20.38 -0.76 7.41
C LEU A 24 21.49 -0.85 8.45
N TRP A 25 21.11 -1.09 9.70
CA TRP A 25 22.01 -1.49 10.77
C TRP A 25 21.95 -3.00 10.97
N HIS A 26 23.08 -3.61 11.28
CA HIS A 26 23.13 -5.03 11.61
C HIS A 26 24.00 -5.24 12.86
N LYS A 27 23.40 -5.78 13.93
CA LYS A 27 24.06 -5.99 15.23
C LYS A 27 24.69 -4.70 15.78
N ASP A 28 24.03 -3.57 15.56
CA ASP A 28 24.42 -2.29 16.13
C ASP A 28 24.29 -2.35 17.67
N PRO A 29 25.22 -1.76 18.45
CA PRO A 29 25.18 -1.83 19.91
C PRO A 29 23.92 -1.22 20.54
N GLU A 30 23.30 -0.23 19.90
CA GLU A 30 22.10 0.46 20.40
C GLU A 30 20.84 0.07 19.64
N LEU A 31 20.93 -0.05 18.31
CA LEU A 31 19.79 -0.27 17.42
C LEU A 31 19.59 -1.75 17.03
N ASP A 32 20.53 -2.63 17.39
CA ASP A 32 20.63 -4.01 16.91
C ASP A 32 20.49 -4.09 15.39
N SER A 33 19.45 -4.75 14.89
CA SER A 33 19.22 -4.96 13.47
C SER A 33 17.98 -4.17 13.09
N LEU A 34 18.22 -2.95 12.58
CA LEU A 34 17.18 -1.99 12.21
C LEU A 34 17.25 -1.66 10.72
N TRP A 35 16.09 -1.68 10.08
CA TRP A 35 15.92 -1.19 8.71
C TRP A 35 15.03 0.05 8.73
N LEU A 36 15.60 1.18 8.29
CA LEU A 36 14.88 2.44 8.10
C LEU A 36 14.72 2.75 6.61
N ASP A 37 13.48 2.70 6.13
CA ASP A 37 13.11 3.16 4.79
C ASP A 37 12.76 4.65 4.80
N ILE A 38 13.35 5.39 3.86
CA ILE A 38 13.15 6.82 3.67
C ILE A 38 12.63 7.03 2.25
N ALA A 39 11.45 7.64 2.15
CA ALA A 39 10.82 7.97 0.87
C ALA A 39 10.42 9.44 0.84
N THR A 40 10.67 10.09 -0.30
CA THR A 40 10.11 11.41 -0.59
C THR A 40 8.60 11.28 -0.76
N ALA A 41 7.83 12.17 -0.11
CA ALA A 41 6.38 12.25 -0.32
C ALA A 41 6.10 12.51 -1.80
N ARG A 42 5.20 11.71 -2.39
CA ARG A 42 4.99 11.72 -3.84
C ARG A 42 3.54 11.49 -4.25
N THR A 43 3.16 12.01 -5.40
CA THR A 43 1.95 11.58 -6.14
C THR A 43 2.30 10.40 -7.03
N GLU A 44 1.29 9.61 -7.38
CA GLU A 44 1.42 8.50 -8.33
C GLU A 44 0.44 8.73 -9.50
N PHE A 45 0.95 8.61 -10.71
CA PHE A 45 0.15 8.61 -11.94
C PHE A 45 0.26 7.24 -12.60
N TYR A 46 -0.88 6.65 -12.96
CA TYR A 46 -0.95 5.36 -13.62
C TYR A 46 -1.22 5.59 -15.11
N PRO A 47 -0.23 5.33 -16.01
CA PRO A 47 -0.41 5.57 -17.44
C PRO A 47 -1.51 4.70 -18.06
N TYR A 48 -1.75 3.53 -17.47
CA TYR A 48 -2.87 2.64 -17.75
C TYR A 48 -3.17 1.78 -16.52
N PRO A 49 -4.37 1.19 -16.40
CA PRO A 49 -4.73 0.29 -15.31
C PRO A 49 -3.67 -0.79 -15.07
N ALA A 50 -3.32 -1.02 -13.80
CA ALA A 50 -2.34 -2.03 -13.37
C ALA A 50 -0.88 -1.85 -13.84
N ALA A 51 -0.54 -0.71 -14.43
CA ALA A 51 0.85 -0.32 -14.70
C ALA A 51 1.63 -0.06 -13.40
N ASN A 52 2.97 -0.02 -13.49
CA ASN A 52 3.76 0.63 -12.45
C ASN A 52 3.48 2.14 -12.49
N PRO A 53 3.33 2.81 -11.34
CA PRO A 53 3.08 4.24 -11.33
C PRO A 53 4.34 5.04 -11.65
N GLU A 54 4.13 6.19 -12.29
CA GLU A 54 5.12 7.27 -12.36
C GLU A 54 4.98 8.17 -11.12
N VAL A 55 6.10 8.69 -10.63
CA VAL A 55 6.16 9.40 -9.33
C VAL A 55 6.66 10.83 -9.49
N GLU A 56 6.05 11.74 -8.74
CA GLU A 56 6.48 13.14 -8.64
C GLU A 56 6.43 13.59 -7.18
N ALA A 57 7.39 14.42 -6.76
CA ALA A 57 7.43 14.95 -5.40
C ALA A 57 6.17 15.76 -5.08
N SER A 58 5.59 15.54 -3.90
CA SER A 58 4.29 16.11 -3.54
C SER A 58 4.13 16.36 -2.04
N SER A 59 2.95 16.85 -1.64
CA SER A 59 2.62 17.04 -0.23
C SER A 59 2.34 15.71 0.49
N ILE A 60 2.53 15.68 1.82
CA ILE A 60 2.17 14.51 2.64
C ILE A 60 0.69 14.11 2.48
N ARG A 61 -0.21 15.08 2.28
CA ARG A 61 -1.63 14.78 2.06
C ARG A 61 -1.84 14.01 0.75
N GLN A 62 -1.13 14.38 -0.32
CA GLN A 62 -1.19 13.68 -1.60
C GLN A 62 -0.51 12.30 -1.54
N ASP A 63 0.62 12.18 -0.84
CA ASP A 63 1.27 10.88 -0.61
C ASP A 63 0.39 9.90 0.19
N LEU A 64 -0.38 10.42 1.15
CA LEU A 64 -1.34 9.59 1.87
C LEU A 64 -2.57 9.24 1.02
N TYR A 65 -3.01 10.14 0.12
CA TYR A 65 -4.18 9.91 -0.73
C TYR A 65 -4.01 8.78 -1.74
N ARG A 66 -2.79 8.53 -2.23
CA ARG A 66 -2.51 7.45 -3.19
C ARG A 66 -2.48 6.04 -2.57
N ARG A 67 -2.63 5.93 -1.25
CA ARG A 67 -2.56 4.65 -0.51
C ARG A 67 -3.82 3.82 -0.72
N ASP A 68 -3.75 2.57 -0.26
CA ASP A 68 -4.82 1.59 -0.47
C ASP A 68 -6.06 1.89 0.38
N PHE A 69 -5.91 1.97 1.70
CA PHE A 69 -7.03 2.08 2.64
C PHE A 69 -6.83 3.21 3.66
N THR A 70 -7.93 3.78 4.16
CA THR A 70 -7.92 4.86 5.17
C THR A 70 -7.09 4.51 6.40
N ILE A 71 -7.22 3.27 6.89
CA ILE A 71 -6.46 2.76 8.05
C ILE A 71 -4.94 2.72 7.81
N ASN A 72 -4.50 2.68 6.55
CA ASN A 72 -3.09 2.71 6.14
C ASN A 72 -2.64 4.10 5.68
N ALA A 73 -3.54 5.08 5.69
CA ALA A 73 -3.34 6.46 5.25
C ALA A 73 -3.19 7.44 6.42
N LEU A 74 -2.56 6.96 7.50
CA LEU A 74 -2.22 7.71 8.70
C LEU A 74 -0.73 8.04 8.70
N ALA A 75 -0.35 9.22 9.22
CA ALA A 75 1.05 9.59 9.42
C ALA A 75 1.29 10.25 10.77
N LEU A 76 2.44 9.99 11.38
CA LEU A 76 2.88 10.67 12.60
C LEU A 76 3.97 11.68 12.23
N ARG A 77 3.79 12.95 12.61
CA ARG A 77 4.83 13.96 12.42
C ARG A 77 5.97 13.72 13.41
N LEU A 78 7.19 13.57 12.91
CA LEU A 78 8.39 13.39 13.74
C LEU A 78 9.12 14.71 14.05
N THR A 79 8.77 15.80 13.37
CA THR A 79 9.51 17.09 13.45
C THR A 79 8.78 18.17 14.24
N PRO A 80 9.50 19.09 14.92
CA PRO A 80 8.93 20.30 15.51
C PRO A 80 8.19 21.18 14.49
N PRO A 81 7.23 22.05 14.91
CA PRO A 81 6.80 22.27 16.30
C PRO A 81 5.72 21.29 16.78
N ARG A 82 5.30 20.33 15.94
CA ARG A 82 4.19 19.41 16.22
C ARG A 82 4.62 17.95 16.16
N ALA A 83 5.78 17.64 16.74
CA ALA A 83 6.24 16.26 16.86
C ALA A 83 5.19 15.44 17.65
N GLY A 84 4.93 14.21 17.21
CA GLY A 84 3.87 13.36 17.75
C GLY A 84 2.45 13.70 17.25
N LYS A 85 2.27 14.72 16.40
CA LYS A 85 0.96 14.99 15.81
C LYS A 85 0.60 13.90 14.80
N LEU A 86 -0.51 13.21 15.06
CA LEU A 86 -1.16 12.35 14.07
C LEU A 86 -1.82 13.19 12.98
N LEU A 87 -1.55 12.81 11.74
CA LEU A 87 -2.16 13.34 10.53
C LEU A 87 -3.10 12.26 10.00
N ASP A 88 -4.40 12.51 10.13
CA ASP A 88 -5.48 11.72 9.57
C ASP A 88 -6.34 12.64 8.72
N PHE A 89 -6.20 12.55 7.40
CA PHE A 89 -6.93 13.38 6.44
C PHE A 89 -8.20 12.69 5.91
N PHE A 90 -8.34 11.38 6.13
CA PHE A 90 -9.30 10.53 5.42
C PHE A 90 -10.19 9.70 6.36
N GLY A 91 -10.07 9.90 7.67
CA GLY A 91 -10.89 9.20 8.66
C GLY A 91 -10.36 7.81 9.03
N GLY A 92 -9.06 7.56 8.86
CA GLY A 92 -8.45 6.27 9.17
C GLY A 92 -8.63 5.85 10.64
N LEU A 93 -8.61 6.79 11.58
CA LEU A 93 -8.91 6.48 12.99
C LEU A 93 -10.36 6.04 13.21
N LEU A 94 -11.30 6.69 12.52
CA LEU A 94 -12.72 6.34 12.62
C LEU A 94 -12.97 4.94 12.03
N ASP A 95 -12.36 4.63 10.88
CA ASP A 95 -12.48 3.31 10.27
C ASP A 95 -11.78 2.23 11.09
N LEU A 96 -10.65 2.52 11.75
CA LEU A 96 -10.02 1.62 12.72
C LEU A 96 -10.96 1.30 13.89
N GLN A 97 -11.62 2.32 14.46
CA GLN A 97 -12.59 2.15 15.54
C GLN A 97 -13.83 1.37 15.09
N ALA A 98 -14.33 1.65 13.89
CA ALA A 98 -15.48 1.00 13.30
C ALA A 98 -15.17 -0.40 12.72
N LYS A 99 -13.90 -0.83 12.72
CA LYS A 99 -13.42 -2.07 12.11
C LYS A 99 -13.78 -2.19 10.62
N GLN A 100 -13.52 -1.12 9.88
CA GLN A 100 -13.86 -0.96 8.46
C GLN A 100 -12.60 -0.95 7.60
N ILE A 101 -12.64 -1.64 6.46
CA ILE A 101 -11.68 -1.50 5.36
C ILE A 101 -12.32 -0.59 4.32
N ARG A 102 -11.92 0.67 4.29
CA ARG A 102 -12.43 1.71 3.39
C ARG A 102 -11.33 2.19 2.44
N VAL A 103 -11.65 2.28 1.16
CA VAL A 103 -10.73 2.78 0.13
C VAL A 103 -10.70 4.32 0.09
N LEU A 104 -9.59 4.90 -0.37
CA LEU A 104 -9.45 6.38 -0.43
C LEU A 104 -10.17 7.03 -1.62
N HIS A 105 -10.38 6.30 -2.72
CA HIS A 105 -11.05 6.79 -3.92
C HIS A 105 -11.57 5.65 -4.80
N ALA A 106 -12.59 5.94 -5.60
CA ALA A 106 -13.31 4.96 -6.43
C ALA A 106 -12.41 4.21 -7.43
N ASN A 107 -11.44 4.92 -8.03
CA ASN A 107 -10.56 4.34 -9.05
C ASN A 107 -9.46 3.42 -8.48
N SER A 108 -9.31 3.32 -7.16
CA SER A 108 -8.21 2.61 -6.50
C SER A 108 -8.04 1.16 -6.99
N PHE A 109 -9.14 0.42 -7.16
CA PHE A 109 -9.09 -0.97 -7.64
C PHE A 109 -8.84 -1.08 -9.15
N ILE A 110 -9.23 -0.07 -9.93
CA ILE A 110 -8.93 -0.01 -11.37
C ILE A 110 -7.44 0.28 -11.58
N GLU A 111 -6.91 1.25 -10.84
CA GLU A 111 -5.48 1.60 -10.88
C GLU A 111 -4.61 0.41 -10.44
N ASP A 112 -5.04 -0.30 -9.39
CA ASP A 112 -4.27 -1.38 -8.80
C ASP A 112 -5.15 -2.53 -8.27
N PRO A 113 -5.36 -3.60 -9.06
CA PRO A 113 -6.18 -4.74 -8.62
C PRO A 113 -5.59 -5.51 -7.44
N THR A 114 -4.29 -5.36 -7.15
CA THR A 114 -3.69 -6.03 -5.99
C THR A 114 -4.32 -5.54 -4.67
N ARG A 115 -4.92 -4.35 -4.68
CA ARG A 115 -5.64 -3.79 -3.53
C ARG A 115 -6.88 -4.61 -3.17
N ILE A 116 -7.51 -5.34 -4.08
CA ILE A 116 -8.64 -6.24 -3.76
C ILE A 116 -8.17 -7.34 -2.80
N TYR A 117 -7.11 -8.05 -3.18
CA TYR A 117 -6.51 -9.12 -2.37
C TYR A 117 -6.00 -8.59 -1.03
N ARG A 118 -5.38 -7.40 -1.02
CA ARG A 118 -4.94 -6.72 0.21
C ARG A 118 -6.11 -6.38 1.13
N GLY A 119 -7.20 -5.87 0.57
CA GLY A 119 -8.42 -5.51 1.31
C GLY A 119 -9.01 -6.72 2.02
N VAL A 120 -9.15 -7.83 1.30
CA VAL A 120 -9.58 -9.12 1.87
C VAL A 120 -8.62 -9.60 2.95
N ARG A 121 -7.31 -9.57 2.66
CA ARG A 121 -6.27 -9.98 3.62
C ARG A 121 -6.37 -9.16 4.92
N PHE A 122 -6.58 -7.84 4.85
CA PHE A 122 -6.75 -7.01 6.03
C PHE A 122 -8.07 -7.24 6.74
N ALA A 123 -9.18 -7.37 5.99
CA ALA A 123 -10.50 -7.66 6.55
C ALA A 123 -10.47 -8.93 7.41
N VAL A 124 -9.94 -10.01 6.86
CA VAL A 124 -9.89 -11.30 7.55
C VAL A 124 -8.84 -11.28 8.68
N ARG A 125 -7.63 -10.75 8.44
CA ARG A 125 -6.56 -10.71 9.45
C ARG A 125 -6.99 -9.98 10.73
N PHE A 126 -7.72 -8.89 10.60
CA PHE A 126 -8.10 -8.04 11.74
C PHE A 126 -9.54 -8.27 12.23
N GLY A 127 -10.31 -9.14 11.58
CA GLY A 127 -11.75 -9.28 11.85
C GLY A 127 -12.54 -8.01 11.55
N PHE A 128 -12.14 -7.30 10.50
CA PHE A 128 -12.77 -6.09 9.99
C PHE A 128 -13.75 -6.45 8.87
N LYS A 129 -14.63 -5.52 8.53
CA LYS A 129 -15.53 -5.64 7.37
C LYS A 129 -15.09 -4.72 6.26
N ILE A 130 -15.25 -5.14 5.01
CA ILE A 130 -15.14 -4.24 3.87
C ILE A 130 -16.34 -3.29 3.93
N GLU A 131 -16.06 -2.01 3.77
CA GLU A 131 -17.08 -0.98 3.81
C GLU A 131 -18.01 -1.07 2.58
N PRO A 132 -19.33 -0.84 2.69
CA PRO A 132 -20.27 -1.14 1.62
C PRO A 132 -19.93 -0.47 0.27
N GLN A 133 -19.57 0.81 0.27
CA GLN A 133 -19.21 1.51 -0.96
C GLN A 133 -17.87 1.00 -1.53
N THR A 134 -16.94 0.63 -0.66
CA THR A 134 -15.67 -0.01 -1.04
C THR A 134 -15.92 -1.36 -1.71
N GLU A 135 -16.86 -2.17 -1.19
CA GLU A 135 -17.29 -3.41 -1.82
C GLU A 135 -17.92 -3.16 -3.20
N GLU A 136 -18.79 -2.14 -3.34
CA GLU A 136 -19.34 -1.75 -4.64
C GLU A 136 -18.24 -1.40 -5.66
N TYR A 137 -17.20 -0.68 -5.24
CA TYR A 137 -16.06 -0.36 -6.11
C TYR A 137 -15.24 -1.59 -6.50
N ILE A 138 -15.08 -2.57 -5.61
CA ILE A 138 -14.44 -3.86 -5.93
C ILE A 138 -15.25 -4.58 -7.01
N ARG A 139 -16.57 -4.75 -6.78
CA ARG A 139 -17.47 -5.44 -7.72
C ARG A 139 -17.51 -4.73 -9.07
N TYR A 140 -17.55 -3.40 -9.07
CA TYR A 140 -17.48 -2.61 -10.30
C TYR A 140 -16.17 -2.87 -11.06
N ALA A 141 -15.03 -2.86 -10.37
CA ALA A 141 -13.74 -3.06 -11.02
C ALA A 141 -13.62 -4.47 -11.63
N ILE A 142 -14.08 -5.52 -10.92
CA ILE A 142 -14.15 -6.89 -11.42
C ILE A 142 -15.07 -6.98 -12.66
N ASN A 143 -16.30 -6.46 -12.56
CA ASN A 143 -17.31 -6.57 -13.61
C ASN A 143 -17.04 -5.68 -14.83
N SER A 144 -16.19 -4.65 -14.70
CA SER A 144 -15.86 -3.73 -15.80
C SER A 144 -15.06 -4.38 -16.95
N GLY A 145 -14.52 -5.58 -16.72
CA GLY A 145 -13.61 -6.26 -17.66
C GLY A 145 -12.33 -5.46 -17.93
N VAL A 146 -11.98 -4.50 -17.06
CA VAL A 146 -10.78 -3.67 -17.25
C VAL A 146 -9.52 -4.53 -17.21
N TYR A 147 -9.46 -5.50 -16.31
CA TYR A 147 -8.31 -6.40 -16.16
C TYR A 147 -8.11 -7.33 -17.37
N ASP A 148 -9.21 -7.80 -17.99
CA ASP A 148 -9.16 -8.63 -19.19
C ASP A 148 -8.63 -7.85 -20.39
N ARG A 149 -9.09 -6.60 -20.55
CA ARG A 149 -8.60 -5.70 -21.60
C ARG A 149 -7.12 -5.41 -21.43
N THR A 150 -6.70 -5.05 -20.22
CA THR A 150 -5.28 -4.78 -19.92
C THR A 150 -4.39 -6.00 -20.20
N THR A 151 -4.86 -7.21 -19.90
CA THR A 151 -4.09 -8.46 -20.14
C THR A 151 -3.98 -8.78 -21.63
N LYS A 152 -5.02 -8.51 -22.42
CA LYS A 152 -5.03 -8.73 -23.88
C LYS A 152 -4.20 -7.68 -24.63
N GLU A 153 -4.24 -6.43 -24.20
CA GLU A 153 -3.51 -5.32 -24.85
C GLU A 153 -2.03 -5.34 -24.47
N ASN A 154 -1.71 -5.58 -23.20
CA ASN A 154 -0.35 -5.59 -22.67
C ASN A 154 0.11 -7.04 -22.44
N HIS A 155 0.55 -7.71 -23.51
CA HIS A 155 0.88 -9.15 -23.56
C HIS A 155 1.87 -9.65 -22.48
N LYS A 156 2.55 -8.75 -21.75
CA LYS A 156 3.28 -9.06 -20.51
C LYS A 156 3.19 -7.85 -19.58
N THR A 157 2.50 -8.00 -18.45
CA THR A 157 2.64 -7.12 -17.27
C THR A 157 3.31 -7.90 -16.12
N PRO A 158 4.63 -8.20 -16.21
CA PRO A 158 5.31 -9.06 -15.23
C PRO A 158 5.25 -8.50 -13.81
N ALA A 159 5.27 -7.16 -13.68
CA ALA A 159 5.18 -6.48 -12.40
C ALA A 159 3.84 -6.76 -11.70
N LEU A 160 2.71 -6.65 -12.43
CA LEU A 160 1.40 -6.97 -11.89
C LEU A 160 1.28 -8.43 -11.47
N GLN A 161 1.69 -9.36 -12.34
CA GLN A 161 1.67 -10.78 -12.05
C GLN A 161 2.51 -11.13 -10.81
N THR A 162 3.68 -10.50 -10.67
CA THR A 162 4.55 -10.68 -9.50
C THR A 162 3.87 -10.20 -8.23
N ARG A 163 3.26 -9.01 -8.26
CA ARG A 163 2.57 -8.41 -7.10
C ARG A 163 1.32 -9.21 -6.71
N LEU A 164 0.53 -9.67 -7.69
CA LEU A 164 -0.61 -10.55 -7.45
C LEU A 164 -0.16 -11.87 -6.84
N LYS A 165 0.87 -12.50 -7.39
CA LYS A 165 1.45 -13.73 -6.84
C LYS A 165 1.91 -13.53 -5.39
N ALA A 166 2.50 -12.38 -5.06
CA ALA A 166 2.91 -12.06 -3.71
C ALA A 166 1.71 -11.94 -2.75
N GLU A 167 0.64 -11.22 -3.14
CA GLU A 167 -0.55 -11.09 -2.29
C GLU A 167 -1.28 -12.43 -2.10
N ILE A 168 -1.38 -13.25 -3.15
CA ILE A 168 -1.93 -14.62 -3.05
C ILE A 168 -1.07 -15.47 -2.11
N LYS A 169 0.26 -15.42 -2.25
CA LYS A 169 1.19 -16.13 -1.37
C LYS A 169 0.96 -15.73 0.09
N HIS A 170 0.84 -14.44 0.38
CA HIS A 170 0.55 -13.96 1.73
C HIS A 170 -0.78 -14.46 2.29
N ILE A 171 -1.81 -14.62 1.46
CA ILE A 171 -3.08 -15.21 1.87
C ILE A 171 -2.90 -16.69 2.20
N LEU A 172 -2.27 -17.46 1.31
CA LEU A 172 -2.12 -18.91 1.45
C LEU A 172 -1.18 -19.33 2.60
N GLU A 173 -0.20 -18.50 2.96
CA GLU A 173 0.69 -18.73 4.10
C GLU A 173 0.06 -18.35 5.45
N ALA A 174 -1.09 -17.66 5.44
CA ALA A 174 -1.75 -17.22 6.67
C ALA A 174 -2.65 -18.31 7.27
N THR A 175 -2.83 -18.28 8.59
CA THR A 175 -3.73 -19.20 9.30
C THR A 175 -5.21 -19.01 8.93
N TYR A 176 -5.55 -17.88 8.33
CA TYR A 176 -6.90 -17.48 7.94
C TYR A 176 -7.18 -17.61 6.44
N TRP A 177 -6.37 -18.39 5.71
CA TRP A 177 -6.45 -18.51 4.26
C TRP A 177 -7.84 -18.92 3.75
N GLN A 178 -8.55 -19.84 4.45
CA GLN A 178 -9.89 -20.31 4.05
C GLN A 178 -10.90 -19.16 4.01
N ALA A 179 -11.02 -18.42 5.11
CA ALA A 179 -11.91 -17.28 5.20
C ALA A 179 -11.56 -16.18 4.18
N ALA A 180 -10.27 -16.02 3.84
CA ALA A 180 -9.86 -15.09 2.80
C ALA A 180 -10.27 -15.56 1.39
N LEU A 181 -10.18 -16.86 1.08
CA LEU A 181 -10.65 -17.39 -0.20
C LEU A 181 -12.18 -17.36 -0.32
N GLU A 182 -12.91 -17.62 0.77
CA GLU A 182 -14.36 -17.49 0.82
C GLU A 182 -14.79 -16.04 0.54
N LEU A 183 -14.20 -15.07 1.25
CA LEU A 183 -14.51 -13.66 1.02
C LEU A 183 -14.11 -13.18 -0.39
N LEU A 184 -13.02 -13.69 -0.97
CA LEU A 184 -12.72 -13.43 -2.38
C LEU A 184 -13.82 -13.97 -3.29
N GLY A 185 -14.27 -15.21 -3.07
CA GLY A 185 -15.35 -15.82 -3.84
C GLY A 185 -16.67 -15.05 -3.75
N ASP A 186 -16.99 -14.48 -2.59
CA ASP A 186 -18.19 -13.66 -2.39
C ASP A 186 -18.14 -12.32 -3.16
N LEU A 187 -16.94 -11.78 -3.39
CA LEU A 187 -16.74 -10.52 -4.10
C LEU A 187 -16.87 -10.65 -5.63
N GLY A 188 -16.70 -11.86 -6.17
CA GLY A 188 -16.73 -12.19 -7.60
C GLY A 188 -15.36 -12.46 -8.19
#